data_AF-A0A7S2QWR4-F1
#
_entry.id   AF-A0A7S2QWR4-F1
#
_cell.length_a   1.000
_cell.length_b   1.000
_cell.length_c   1.000
_cell.angle_alpha   90.00
_cell.angle_beta   90.00
_cell.angle_gamma   90.00
#
_symmetry.space_group_name_H-M   'P 1'
#
loop_
_entity.id
_entity.type
_entity.pdbx_description
1 polymer ?
#
loop_
_entity_poly.entity_id
_entity_poly.type
_entity_poly.pdbx_seq_one_letter_code
_entity_poly.pdbx_strand_id
1 'polypeptide(L)'
;LTPLWFEYTKRVRTDSRVWYPYRGTGDVYVSAESPRPWISEMYGFVFGAAISGLSFNIMRSTQLYAGMVPWDEASADPFIVHYGIKLAYENYDWDKHYESGREQRMSCESTSKPFPVIDAPKPLPSGATSAERFKHVFIDIMRFTVSSINDSVEAYTNERCGRRPATLSR
;
A
#
# COMPACT_ATOMS: atom_id res chain seq x y z
N LEU A 1 15.00 -15.72 -9.41
CA LEU A 1 15.42 -15.08 -8.14
C LEU A 1 16.83 -14.55 -8.29
N THR A 2 17.15 -13.40 -7.69
CA THR A 2 18.49 -12.81 -7.71
C THR A 2 19.53 -13.79 -7.16
N PRO A 3 20.64 -14.09 -7.88
CA PRO A 3 21.70 -14.93 -7.37
C PRO A 3 22.29 -14.34 -6.08
N LEU A 4 22.72 -15.20 -5.15
CA LEU A 4 23.27 -14.82 -3.85
C LEU A 4 22.32 -14.04 -2.92
N TRP A 5 21.05 -13.82 -3.29
CA TRP A 5 20.07 -13.11 -2.47
C TRP A 5 20.02 -13.62 -1.03
N PHE A 6 19.87 -14.94 -0.86
CA PHE A 6 19.78 -15.54 0.47
C PHE A 6 21.08 -15.43 1.26
N GLU A 7 22.23 -15.52 0.58
CA GLU A 7 23.53 -15.36 1.21
C GLU A 7 23.72 -13.95 1.75
N TYR A 8 23.46 -12.93 0.93
CA TYR A 8 23.58 -11.53 1.36
C TYR A 8 22.51 -11.12 2.36
N THR A 9 21.30 -11.67 2.27
CA THR A 9 20.27 -11.52 3.30
C THR A 9 20.79 -11.97 4.65
N LYS A 10 21.40 -13.16 4.73
CA LYS A 10 21.99 -13.66 5.98
C LYS A 10 23.09 -12.73 6.48
N ARG A 11 24.01 -12.31 5.60
CA ARG A 11 25.12 -11.42 5.96
C ARG A 11 24.61 -10.11 6.58
N VAL A 12 23.65 -9.43 5.94
CA VAL A 12 23.05 -8.19 6.47
C VAL A 12 22.34 -8.45 7.80
N ARG A 13 21.62 -9.57 7.91
CA ARG A 13 20.87 -9.91 9.13
C ARG A 13 21.80 -10.20 10.31
N THR A 14 22.96 -10.80 10.08
CA THR A 14 23.89 -11.21 11.15
C THR A 14 24.97 -10.19 11.47
N ASP A 15 25.27 -9.26 10.56
CA ASP A 15 26.31 -8.25 10.77
C ASP A 15 25.79 -7.09 11.60
N SER A 16 26.04 -7.15 12.90
CA SER A 16 25.60 -6.13 13.85
C SER A 16 26.03 -4.73 13.48
N ARG A 17 27.20 -4.56 12.87
CA ARG A 17 27.72 -3.23 12.50
C ARG A 17 26.79 -2.46 11.57
N VAL A 18 25.98 -3.17 10.78
CA VAL A 18 25.06 -2.58 9.79
C VAL A 18 23.79 -2.04 10.44
N TRP A 19 23.32 -2.66 11.52
CA TRP A 19 22.03 -2.33 12.15
C TRP A 19 22.14 -1.81 13.61
N TYR A 20 23.26 -2.01 14.30
CA TYR A 20 23.52 -1.46 15.64
C TYR A 20 25.03 -1.27 15.93
N PRO A 21 25.47 -0.12 16.47
CA PRO A 21 24.68 1.04 16.92
C PRO A 21 24.28 2.00 15.79
N TYR A 22 24.79 1.77 14.58
CA TYR A 22 24.62 2.66 13.42
C TYR A 22 23.16 2.80 12.94
N ARG A 23 22.29 1.80 13.21
CA ARG A 23 20.89 1.77 12.75
C ARG A 23 20.72 2.01 11.24
N GLY A 24 21.72 1.60 10.46
CA GLY A 24 21.81 1.86 9.02
C GLY A 24 20.78 1.14 8.16
N THR A 25 20.05 0.17 8.72
CA THR A 25 18.94 -0.50 8.04
C THR A 25 17.67 0.35 8.00
N GLY A 26 17.58 1.46 8.75
CA GLY A 26 16.36 2.25 8.85
C GLY A 26 15.22 1.57 9.62
N ASP A 27 15.48 0.39 10.19
CA ASP A 27 14.55 -0.31 11.06
C ASP A 27 14.66 0.23 12.49
N VAL A 28 13.69 1.06 12.88
CA VAL A 28 13.65 1.72 14.18
C VAL A 28 13.44 0.76 15.35
N TYR A 29 13.02 -0.49 15.09
CA TYR A 29 12.75 -1.50 16.11
C TYR A 29 13.93 -2.42 16.39
N VAL A 30 15.05 -2.26 15.68
CA VAL A 30 16.25 -3.05 15.94
C VAL A 30 16.97 -2.57 17.19
N SER A 31 17.33 -3.51 18.07
CA SER A 31 18.18 -3.27 19.24
C SER A 31 19.30 -4.31 19.33
N ALA A 32 20.22 -4.14 20.27
CA ALA A 32 21.26 -5.14 20.54
C ALA A 32 20.66 -6.48 21.01
N GLU A 33 19.58 -6.41 21.79
CA GLU A 33 18.86 -7.55 22.36
C GLU A 33 17.87 -8.17 21.36
N SER A 34 17.44 -7.39 20.35
CA SER A 34 16.52 -7.82 19.28
C SER A 34 17.07 -7.47 17.89
N PRO A 35 18.04 -8.25 17.40
CA PRO A 35 18.83 -7.92 16.19
C PRO A 35 18.16 -8.37 14.89
N ARG A 36 16.86 -8.12 14.71
CA ARG A 36 16.09 -8.69 13.58
C ARG A 36 15.61 -7.62 12.59
N PRO A 37 16.51 -6.97 11.83
CA PRO A 37 16.10 -5.98 10.85
C PRO A 37 15.18 -6.61 9.80
N TRP A 38 13.93 -6.17 9.73
CA TRP A 38 12.93 -6.75 8.81
C TRP A 38 13.31 -6.55 7.34
N ILE A 39 14.03 -5.46 7.04
CA ILE A 39 14.44 -5.05 5.70
C ILE A 39 15.70 -5.78 5.18
N SER A 40 16.26 -6.73 5.95
CA SER A 40 17.47 -7.49 5.57
C SER A 40 17.34 -8.19 4.22
N GLU A 41 16.13 -8.66 3.87
CA GLU A 41 15.86 -9.33 2.59
C GLU A 41 15.92 -8.37 1.40
N MET A 42 15.52 -7.11 1.58
CA MET A 42 15.62 -6.09 0.52
C MET A 42 17.08 -5.69 0.27
N TYR A 43 17.86 -5.46 1.33
CA TYR A 43 19.29 -5.20 1.18
C TYR A 43 20.04 -6.41 0.62
N GLY A 44 19.69 -7.62 1.08
CA GLY A 44 20.24 -8.87 0.55
C GLY A 44 20.00 -9.02 -0.95
N PHE A 45 18.85 -8.57 -1.44
CA PHE A 45 18.52 -8.55 -2.87
C PHE A 45 19.41 -7.58 -3.64
N VAL A 46 19.55 -6.34 -3.13
CA VAL A 46 20.37 -5.31 -3.78
C VAL A 46 21.85 -5.73 -3.84
N PHE A 47 22.42 -6.20 -2.73
CA PHE A 47 23.81 -6.66 -2.71
C PHE A 47 24.04 -7.91 -3.56
N GLY A 48 23.14 -8.89 -3.47
CA GLY A 48 23.23 -10.12 -4.27
C GLY A 48 23.24 -9.83 -5.77
N ALA A 49 22.39 -8.91 -6.23
CA ALA A 49 22.35 -8.48 -7.61
C ALA A 49 23.61 -7.72 -8.03
N ALA A 50 24.07 -6.76 -7.22
CA ALA A 50 25.27 -5.98 -7.53
C ALA A 50 26.50 -6.88 -7.69
N ILE A 51 26.68 -7.85 -6.78
CA ILE A 51 27.79 -8.80 -6.83
C ILE A 51 27.67 -9.76 -8.00
N SER A 52 26.43 -10.08 -8.41
CA SER A 52 26.15 -10.91 -9.57
C SER A 52 26.24 -10.15 -10.90
N GLY A 53 26.63 -8.86 -10.88
CA GLY A 53 26.68 -8.03 -12.08
C GLY A 53 25.32 -7.70 -12.69
N LEU A 54 24.24 -7.82 -11.92
CA LEU A 54 22.89 -7.48 -12.36
C LEU A 54 22.65 -5.98 -12.19
N SER A 55 22.07 -5.36 -13.21
CA SER A 55 21.60 -3.98 -13.17
C SER A 55 20.09 -3.94 -12.92
N PHE A 56 19.63 -2.85 -12.30
CA PHE A 56 18.22 -2.60 -12.06
C PHE A 56 17.75 -1.36 -12.80
N ASN A 57 16.54 -1.42 -13.33
CA ASN A 57 15.83 -0.23 -13.77
C ASN A 57 15.19 0.42 -12.54
N ILE A 58 15.63 1.63 -12.21
CA ILE A 58 15.00 2.42 -11.16
C ILE A 58 13.82 3.18 -11.79
N MET A 59 12.60 2.81 -11.41
CA MET A 59 11.42 3.60 -11.72
C MET A 59 11.31 4.72 -10.70
N ARG A 60 11.66 5.94 -11.12
CA ARG A 60 11.63 7.13 -10.26
C ARG A 60 10.21 7.60 -9.91
N SER A 61 9.21 7.07 -10.60
CA SER A 61 7.79 7.42 -10.47
C SER A 61 7.05 6.72 -9.32
N THR A 62 7.62 5.69 -8.70
CA THR A 62 6.85 4.74 -7.86
C THR A 62 7.26 4.66 -6.40
N GLN A 63 8.27 5.39 -5.92
CA GLN A 63 8.74 5.20 -4.55
C GLN A 63 9.18 6.49 -3.86
N LEU A 64 8.35 6.95 -2.91
CA LEU A 64 8.69 7.93 -1.90
C LEU A 64 8.11 7.44 -0.58
N TYR A 65 8.91 7.41 0.49
CA TYR A 65 8.34 7.29 1.82
C TYR A 65 7.39 8.49 2.04
N ALA A 66 6.31 8.29 2.78
CA ALA A 66 5.40 9.37 3.12
C ALA A 66 6.18 10.56 3.69
N GLY A 67 6.06 11.73 3.04
CA GLY A 67 6.77 12.97 3.41
C GLY A 67 8.09 13.24 2.68
N MET A 68 8.56 12.35 1.80
CA MET A 68 9.71 12.67 0.94
C MET A 68 9.33 13.58 -0.23
N VAL A 69 10.26 14.43 -0.64
CA VAL A 69 10.10 15.28 -1.84
C VAL A 69 10.14 14.40 -3.10
N PRO A 70 9.22 14.59 -4.05
CA PRO A 70 9.26 13.91 -5.34
C PRO A 70 10.58 14.08 -6.08
N TRP A 71 10.98 13.03 -6.80
CA TRP A 71 12.23 13.04 -7.55
C TRP A 71 12.16 13.99 -8.75
N ASP A 72 11.00 14.03 -9.41
CA ASP A 72 10.67 14.91 -10.52
C ASP A 72 9.16 15.24 -10.53
N GLU A 73 8.74 16.13 -11.42
CA GLU A 73 7.32 16.50 -11.58
C GLU A 73 6.43 15.32 -11.98
N ALA A 74 6.96 14.31 -12.66
CA ALA A 74 6.19 13.12 -13.06
C ALA A 74 5.89 12.22 -11.85
N SER A 75 6.76 12.22 -10.83
CA SER A 75 6.59 11.54 -9.55
C SER A 75 5.84 12.35 -8.48
N ALA A 76 5.44 13.59 -8.80
CA ALA A 76 4.79 14.49 -7.84
C ALA A 76 3.31 14.17 -7.61
N ASP A 77 2.63 13.59 -8.60
CA ASP A 77 1.26 13.14 -8.43
C ASP A 77 1.23 11.73 -7.81
N PRO A 78 0.29 11.44 -6.90
CA PRO A 78 0.11 10.10 -6.37
C PRO A 78 -0.41 9.13 -7.43
N PHE A 79 -0.11 7.85 -7.23
CA PHE A 79 -0.56 6.75 -8.07
C PHE A 79 -1.49 5.84 -7.28
N ILE A 80 -2.58 5.41 -7.91
CA ILE A 80 -3.36 4.30 -7.39
C ILE A 80 -2.67 3.02 -7.82
N VAL A 81 -2.12 2.29 -6.86
CA VAL A 81 -1.41 1.02 -7.12
C VAL A 81 -2.42 -0.13 -7.12
N HIS A 82 -2.57 -0.79 -8.26
CA HIS A 82 -3.51 -1.90 -8.46
C HIS A 82 -2.88 -3.24 -8.03
N TYR A 83 -2.79 -3.47 -6.72
CA TYR A 83 -2.27 -4.70 -6.13
C TYR A 83 -3.09 -5.19 -4.93
N GLY A 84 -3.13 -6.52 -4.77
CA GLY A 84 -3.16 -7.17 -3.45
C GLY A 84 -4.44 -7.16 -2.63
N ILE A 85 -5.60 -6.84 -3.20
CA ILE A 85 -6.86 -6.81 -2.44
C ILE A 85 -8.00 -7.45 -3.25
N LYS A 86 -8.40 -8.67 -2.87
CA LYS A 86 -9.64 -9.30 -3.30
C LYS A 86 -10.66 -9.28 -2.17
N LEU A 87 -11.82 -8.68 -2.43
CA LEU A 87 -12.95 -8.59 -1.50
C LEU A 87 -14.16 -9.23 -2.18
N ALA A 88 -14.64 -10.34 -1.62
CA ALA A 88 -15.79 -11.06 -2.15
C ALA A 88 -16.79 -11.41 -1.06
N TYR A 89 -18.08 -11.11 -1.31
CA TYR A 89 -19.21 -11.42 -0.45
C TYR A 89 -20.53 -11.42 -1.24
N GLU A 90 -21.27 -12.54 -1.23
CA GLU A 90 -22.51 -12.73 -2.02
C GLU A 90 -22.34 -12.36 -3.50
N ASN A 91 -23.02 -11.32 -3.97
CA ASN A 91 -22.99 -10.81 -5.35
C ASN A 91 -21.89 -9.76 -5.58
N TYR A 92 -21.12 -9.41 -4.55
CA TYR A 92 -19.98 -8.52 -4.65
C TYR A 92 -18.70 -9.34 -4.80
N ASP A 93 -18.02 -9.24 -5.94
CA ASP A 93 -16.68 -9.80 -6.17
C ASP A 93 -15.83 -8.72 -6.83
N TRP A 94 -14.94 -8.11 -6.05
CA TRP A 94 -14.08 -7.03 -6.50
C TRP A 94 -12.63 -7.34 -6.13
N ASP A 95 -11.75 -7.23 -7.11
CA ASP A 95 -10.32 -7.40 -6.93
C ASP A 95 -9.57 -6.21 -7.52
N LYS A 96 -8.92 -5.44 -6.64
CA LYS A 96 -8.17 -4.24 -7.02
C LYS A 96 -7.06 -4.55 -8.02
N HIS A 97 -6.48 -5.76 -7.97
CA HIS A 97 -5.42 -6.16 -8.90
C HIS A 97 -5.93 -6.31 -10.34
N TYR A 98 -7.19 -6.75 -10.50
CA TYR A 98 -7.81 -6.96 -11.81
C TYR A 98 -8.64 -5.76 -12.29
N GLU A 99 -8.80 -4.73 -11.45
CA GLU A 99 -9.41 -3.48 -11.86
C GLU A 99 -8.60 -2.80 -12.97
N SER A 100 -9.30 -2.19 -13.93
CA SER A 100 -8.64 -1.63 -15.12
C SER A 100 -7.67 -0.48 -14.77
N GLY A 101 -6.53 -0.45 -15.46
CA GLY A 101 -5.43 0.51 -15.22
C GLY A 101 -4.34 -0.09 -14.34
N ARG A 102 -3.17 -0.44 -14.90
CA ARG A 102 -2.07 -1.05 -14.12
C ARG A 102 -1.36 -0.04 -13.20
N GLU A 103 -1.25 1.20 -13.66
CA GLU A 103 -0.70 2.34 -12.93
C GLU A 103 -1.60 3.54 -13.23
N GLN A 104 -2.49 3.90 -12.31
CA GLN A 104 -3.38 5.03 -12.51
C GLN A 104 -2.78 6.26 -11.80
N ARG A 105 -2.02 7.05 -12.56
CA ARG A 105 -1.60 8.39 -12.10
C ARG A 105 -2.86 9.22 -11.83
N MET A 106 -2.93 9.82 -10.66
CA MET A 106 -4.06 10.68 -10.31
C MET A 106 -3.92 12.02 -11.02
N SER A 107 -4.97 12.44 -11.72
CA SER A 107 -5.03 13.66 -12.52
C SER A 107 -6.41 14.30 -12.41
N CYS A 108 -6.59 15.46 -13.05
CA CYS A 108 -7.90 16.10 -13.15
C CYS A 108 -8.91 15.36 -14.03
N GLU A 109 -8.51 14.27 -14.67
CA GLU A 109 -9.39 13.37 -15.42
C GLU A 109 -9.78 12.14 -14.60
N SER A 110 -9.15 11.91 -13.44
CA SER A 110 -9.49 10.78 -12.57
C SER A 110 -10.94 10.88 -12.11
N THR A 111 -11.63 9.74 -12.18
CA THR A 111 -12.96 9.54 -11.59
C THR A 111 -12.86 9.74 -10.07
N SER A 112 -13.79 10.49 -9.47
CA SER A 112 -13.76 10.77 -8.03
C SER A 112 -13.93 9.50 -7.18
N LYS A 113 -14.70 8.52 -7.65
CA LYS A 113 -14.95 7.24 -6.95
C LYS A 113 -14.73 6.07 -7.90
N PRO A 114 -13.46 5.69 -8.17
CA PRO A 114 -13.13 4.72 -9.21
C PRO A 114 -13.53 3.28 -8.88
N PHE A 115 -13.79 2.94 -7.61
CA PHE A 115 -14.01 1.55 -7.20
C PHE A 115 -15.44 1.27 -6.71
N PRO A 116 -15.99 0.08 -6.97
CA PRO A 116 -17.33 -0.31 -6.53
C PRO A 116 -17.35 -0.56 -5.02
N VAL A 117 -18.22 0.14 -4.30
CA VAL A 117 -18.39 -0.02 -2.84
C VAL A 117 -19.53 -1.01 -2.59
N ILE A 118 -19.30 -1.99 -1.71
CA ILE A 118 -20.35 -2.92 -1.26
C ILE A 118 -21.40 -2.20 -0.41
N ASP A 119 -22.65 -2.66 -0.47
CA ASP A 119 -23.73 -2.16 0.37
C ASP A 119 -23.43 -2.30 1.87
N ALA A 120 -23.98 -1.38 2.67
CA ALA A 120 -23.82 -1.42 4.11
C ALA A 120 -24.44 -2.70 4.71
N PRO A 121 -23.85 -3.27 5.76
CA PRO A 121 -24.42 -4.44 6.40
C PRO A 121 -25.79 -4.13 7.00
N LYS A 122 -26.68 -5.12 6.98
CA LYS A 122 -27.98 -5.00 7.64
C LYS A 122 -27.79 -4.75 9.15
N PRO A 123 -28.69 -3.96 9.78
CA PRO A 123 -28.68 -3.79 11.23
C PRO A 123 -28.74 -5.12 11.97
N LEU A 124 -27.97 -5.25 13.05
CA LEU A 124 -27.96 -6.46 13.86
C LEU A 124 -29.27 -6.60 14.66
N PRO A 125 -29.88 -7.79 14.72
CA PRO A 125 -31.03 -8.04 15.57
C PRO A 125 -30.65 -8.00 17.06
N SER A 126 -31.64 -7.78 17.92
CA SER A 126 -31.46 -7.94 19.37
C SER A 126 -31.11 -9.39 19.68
N GLY A 127 -30.02 -9.62 20.41
CA GLY A 127 -29.50 -10.97 20.69
C GLY A 127 -28.64 -11.59 19.59
N ALA A 128 -28.15 -10.81 18.61
CA ALA A 128 -27.30 -11.30 17.53
C ALA A 128 -26.16 -12.21 18.03
N THR A 129 -26.03 -13.35 17.35
CA THR A 129 -24.99 -14.35 17.55
C THR A 129 -23.60 -13.82 17.18
N SER A 130 -22.55 -14.50 17.66
CA SER A 130 -21.17 -14.16 17.30
C SER A 130 -20.92 -14.23 15.78
N ALA A 131 -21.56 -15.17 15.08
CA ALA A 131 -21.43 -15.31 13.62
C ALA A 131 -22.08 -14.13 12.88
N GLU A 132 -23.25 -13.67 13.32
CA GLU A 132 -23.92 -12.49 12.74
C GLU A 132 -23.11 -11.21 12.98
N ARG A 133 -22.53 -11.06 14.18
CA ARG A 133 -21.64 -9.93 14.50
C ARG A 133 -20.38 -9.93 13.65
N PHE A 134 -19.73 -11.10 13.53
CA PHE A 134 -18.57 -11.25 12.66
C PHE A 134 -18.89 -10.86 11.22
N LYS A 135 -20.00 -11.37 10.68
CA LYS A 135 -20.47 -11.06 9.33
C LYS A 135 -20.75 -9.57 9.13
N HIS A 136 -21.41 -8.92 10.10
CA HIS A 136 -21.67 -7.49 10.05
C HIS A 136 -20.36 -6.68 10.00
N VAL A 137 -19.41 -6.99 10.89
CA VAL A 137 -18.10 -6.33 10.92
C VAL A 137 -17.29 -6.61 9.64
N PHE A 138 -17.34 -7.84 9.12
CA PHE A 138 -16.66 -8.21 7.89
C PHE A 138 -17.12 -7.37 6.68
N ILE A 139 -18.43 -7.24 6.48
CA ILE A 139 -19.00 -6.41 5.41
C ILE A 139 -18.67 -4.93 5.64
N ASP A 140 -18.75 -4.46 6.88
CA ASP A 140 -18.44 -3.06 7.21
C ASP A 140 -16.97 -2.71 6.93
N ILE A 141 -16.03 -3.62 7.24
CA ILE A 141 -14.61 -3.47 6.90
C ILE A 141 -14.41 -3.42 5.38
N MET A 142 -15.06 -4.32 4.62
CA MET A 142 -14.99 -4.31 3.15
C MET A 142 -15.47 -2.96 2.59
N ARG A 143 -16.63 -2.49 3.04
CA ARG A 143 -17.21 -1.21 2.66
C ARG A 143 -16.28 -0.06 3.00
N PHE A 144 -15.85 0.03 4.25
CA PHE A 144 -14.97 1.10 4.74
C PHE A 144 -13.64 1.14 3.96
N THR A 145 -13.07 -0.03 3.65
CA THR A 145 -11.81 -0.13 2.90
C THR A 145 -11.93 0.51 1.53
N VAL A 146 -12.94 0.13 0.74
CA VAL A 146 -13.11 0.67 -0.62
C VAL A 146 -13.57 2.12 -0.60
N SER A 147 -14.48 2.49 0.32
CA SER A 147 -14.90 3.88 0.52
C SER A 147 -13.71 4.79 0.84
N SER A 148 -12.81 4.38 1.74
CA SER A 148 -11.65 5.20 2.12
C SER A 148 -10.71 5.47 0.94
N ILE A 149 -10.55 4.50 0.04
CA ILE A 149 -9.77 4.69 -1.18
C ILE A 149 -10.45 5.70 -2.09
N ASN A 150 -11.76 5.54 -2.34
CA ASN A 150 -12.54 6.47 -3.15
C ASN A 150 -12.52 7.89 -2.58
N ASP A 151 -12.73 8.05 -1.27
CA ASP A 151 -12.73 9.36 -0.60
C ASP A 151 -11.35 10.03 -0.69
N SER A 152 -10.26 9.25 -0.65
CA SER A 152 -8.90 9.77 -0.84
C SER A 152 -8.67 10.25 -2.27
N VAL A 153 -9.18 9.53 -3.27
CA VAL A 153 -9.10 9.94 -4.69
C VAL A 153 -9.91 11.21 -4.92
N GLU A 154 -11.14 11.26 -4.39
CA GLU A 154 -12.01 12.43 -4.45
C GLU A 154 -11.34 13.64 -3.78
N ALA A 155 -10.81 13.50 -2.57
CA ALA A 155 -10.14 14.57 -1.84
C ALA A 155 -8.97 15.16 -2.64
N TYR A 156 -8.09 14.30 -3.16
CA TYR A 156 -6.97 14.75 -3.99
C TYR A 156 -7.43 15.49 -5.25
N THR A 157 -8.40 14.94 -5.98
CA THR A 157 -8.88 15.58 -7.22
C THR A 157 -9.57 16.91 -6.93
N ASN A 158 -10.29 17.03 -5.81
CA ASN A 158 -10.90 18.29 -5.38
C ASN A 158 -9.85 19.34 -5.04
N GLU A 159 -8.83 18.98 -4.27
CA GLU A 159 -7.74 19.88 -3.88
C GLU A 159 -6.90 20.30 -5.09
N ARG A 160 -6.44 19.34 -5.89
CA ARG A 160 -5.52 19.57 -7.01
C ARG A 160 -6.18 20.30 -8.18
N CYS A 161 -7.45 20.01 -8.45
CA CYS A 161 -8.14 20.47 -9.67
C CYS A 161 -9.22 21.50 -9.40
N GLY A 162 -9.40 21.93 -8.14
CA GLY A 162 -10.40 22.93 -7.77
C GLY A 162 -11.84 22.47 -7.98
N ARG A 163 -12.10 21.17 -8.04
CA ARG A 163 -13.47 20.64 -8.05
C ARG A 163 -14.07 20.94 -6.68
N ARG A 164 -15.03 21.86 -6.62
CA ARG A 164 -15.76 22.13 -5.37
C ARG A 164 -16.44 20.82 -4.93
N PRO A 165 -16.36 20.43 -3.65
CA PRO A 165 -17.16 19.31 -3.17
C PRO A 165 -18.61 19.62 -3.52
N ALA A 166 -19.30 18.65 -4.13
CA ALA A 166 -20.72 18.78 -4.39
C ALA A 166 -21.38 19.11 -3.05
N THR A 167 -21.80 20.36 -2.90
CA THR A 167 -22.46 20.87 -1.71
C THR A 167 -23.59 19.89 -1.38
N LEU A 168 -23.49 19.21 -0.23
CA LEU A 168 -24.62 18.52 0.37
C LEU A 168 -25.75 19.55 0.45
N SER A 169 -26.72 19.45 -0.45
CA SER A 169 -27.96 20.20 -0.36
C SER A 169 -28.61 19.78 0.95
N ARG A 170 -28.52 20.66 1.95
CA ARG A 170 -29.37 20.61 3.15
C ARG A 170 -30.81 20.85 2.76
#